data_AF-A0A839HNR7-F1
#
_entry.id   AF-A0A839HNR7-F1
#
_cell.length_a   1.000
_cell.length_b   1.000
_cell.length_c   1.000
_cell.angle_alpha   90.00
_cell.angle_beta   90.00
_cell.angle_gamma   90.00
#
_symmetry.space_group_name_H-M   'P 1'
#
loop_
_entity.id
_entity.type
_entity.pdbx_description
1 polymer ?
#
loop_
_entity_poly.entity_id
_entity_poly.type
_entity_poly.pdbx_seq_one_letter_code
_entity_poly.pdbx_strand_id
1 'polypeptide(L)'
;MSRPAPARPSPPAAAGRPSRAAAAPACRPAGTPQALGRAATVALYEELALAPKPGLVSFVDRGSHHDMDGATFLRSLFALRGYFVAIARLGAEGAAFPALEACGQAAEARMLAATGGINTHRGAVFSLGLLCAAGGAAAAAGEALSPAAIRARLRRHWGEALQARRLRPPRLPGGLAAQRLGLRSASDEAADAFPVLFDHTLPTLQAGRARGLDPASARLDALLATVAVLDDSNLALRGGRAGLDWARAAARDFLAAGGAGRPGGRAAAWALHRAFVARRLSPGGAADLLAAACWLERVGRLGQGAPAPAAAGASPRNPR
;
A
#
# COMPACT_ATOMS: atom_id res chain seq x y z
N MET A 1 -65.76 38.24 59.05
CA MET A 1 -64.70 39.17 58.57
C MET A 1 -63.36 38.44 58.66
N SER A 2 -62.58 38.54 57.59
CA SER A 2 -61.66 37.52 57.07
C SER A 2 -60.38 37.25 57.90
N ARG A 3 -60.04 35.96 58.06
CA ARG A 3 -58.74 35.47 58.56
C ARG A 3 -57.66 35.55 57.47
N PRO A 4 -56.39 35.84 57.80
CA PRO A 4 -55.32 35.93 56.82
C PRO A 4 -54.85 34.54 56.35
N ALA A 5 -54.44 34.45 55.08
CA ALA A 5 -53.93 33.24 54.45
C ALA A 5 -52.50 32.89 54.93
N PRO A 6 -52.12 31.59 55.00
CA PRO A 6 -50.78 31.19 55.42
C PRO A 6 -49.75 31.37 54.30
N ALA A 7 -48.52 31.72 54.71
CA ALA A 7 -47.36 31.90 53.84
C ALA A 7 -46.96 30.59 53.13
N ARG A 8 -46.60 30.69 51.85
CA ARG A 8 -46.09 29.57 51.05
C ARG A 8 -44.67 29.19 51.48
N PRO A 9 -44.33 27.89 51.54
CA PRO A 9 -42.97 27.46 51.82
C PRO A 9 -42.05 27.68 50.61
N SER A 10 -40.80 28.05 50.89
CA SER A 10 -39.70 28.18 49.91
C SER A 10 -39.37 26.86 49.23
N PRO A 11 -38.92 26.85 47.96
CA PRO A 11 -38.57 25.62 47.26
C PRO A 11 -37.27 25.02 47.83
N PRO A 12 -37.10 23.69 47.77
CA PRO A 12 -35.87 23.04 48.23
C PRO A 12 -34.69 23.38 47.31
N ALA A 13 -33.52 23.54 47.93
CA ALA A 13 -32.25 23.76 47.24
C ALA A 13 -31.98 22.63 46.23
N ALA A 14 -31.70 23.00 44.98
CA ALA A 14 -31.37 22.07 43.91
C ALA A 14 -30.06 21.33 44.26
N ALA A 15 -30.17 20.04 44.58
CA ALA A 15 -29.04 19.15 44.67
C ALA A 15 -28.31 19.13 43.31
N GLY A 16 -27.05 19.55 43.31
CA GLY A 16 -26.20 19.57 42.13
C GLY A 16 -26.13 18.19 41.49
N ARG A 17 -26.55 18.08 40.23
CA ARG A 17 -26.31 16.90 39.42
C ARG A 17 -24.80 16.69 39.30
N PRO A 18 -24.27 15.47 39.52
CA PRO A 18 -22.88 15.21 39.22
C PRO A 18 -22.67 15.49 37.74
N SER A 19 -21.75 16.42 37.46
CA SER A 19 -21.23 16.66 36.12
C SER A 19 -20.75 15.32 35.56
N ARG A 20 -21.49 14.77 34.60
CA ARG A 20 -20.96 13.73 33.71
C ARG A 20 -19.81 14.41 32.97
N ALA A 21 -18.59 14.24 33.49
CA ALA A 21 -17.39 14.49 32.73
C ALA A 21 -17.58 13.76 31.40
N ALA A 22 -17.78 14.53 30.32
CA ALA A 22 -17.77 13.98 28.99
C ALA A 22 -16.40 13.35 28.83
N ALA A 23 -16.35 12.01 28.84
CA ALA A 23 -15.14 11.29 28.53
C ALA A 23 -14.61 11.87 27.22
N ALA A 24 -13.40 12.43 27.26
CA ALA A 24 -12.70 12.86 26.07
C ALA A 24 -12.80 11.71 25.06
N PRO A 25 -13.08 11.98 23.76
CA PRO A 25 -13.20 10.91 22.79
C PRO A 25 -11.91 10.08 22.86
N ALA A 26 -12.04 8.83 23.31
CA ALA A 26 -10.91 7.90 23.36
C ALA A 26 -10.25 7.96 21.99
N CYS A 27 -8.99 8.36 21.96
CA CYS A 27 -8.21 8.48 20.73
C CYS A 27 -8.41 7.18 19.96
N ARG A 28 -9.13 7.25 18.82
CA ARG A 28 -9.42 6.06 18.02
C ARG A 28 -8.08 5.36 17.78
N PRO A 29 -7.94 4.05 18.06
CA PRO A 29 -6.67 3.38 17.85
C PRO A 29 -6.24 3.58 16.40
N ALA A 30 -5.16 4.33 16.23
CA ALA A 30 -4.51 4.48 14.94
C ALA A 30 -4.15 3.06 14.46
N GLY A 31 -4.59 2.69 13.26
CA GLY A 31 -4.21 1.38 12.70
C GLY A 31 -5.19 0.21 12.84
N THR A 32 -6.50 0.45 12.99
CA THR A 32 -7.46 -0.67 12.95
C THR A 32 -7.32 -1.50 11.65
N PRO A 33 -7.64 -2.81 11.64
CA PRO A 33 -7.59 -3.62 10.43
C PRO A 33 -8.39 -3.04 9.26
N GLN A 34 -9.51 -2.36 9.55
CA GLN A 34 -10.30 -1.64 8.55
C GLN A 34 -9.55 -0.44 7.97
N ALA A 35 -8.80 0.31 8.78
CA ALA A 35 -7.99 1.42 8.30
C ALA A 35 -6.82 0.93 7.42
N LEU A 36 -6.12 -0.13 7.86
CA LEU A 36 -5.04 -0.77 7.11
C LEU A 36 -5.53 -1.33 5.76
N GLY A 37 -6.67 -2.03 5.76
CA GLY A 37 -7.25 -2.60 4.56
C GLY A 37 -7.79 -1.55 3.57
N ARG A 38 -8.40 -0.47 4.08
CA ARG A 38 -8.77 0.68 3.24
C ARG A 38 -7.54 1.35 2.63
N ALA A 39 -6.49 1.53 3.42
CA ALA A 39 -5.24 2.08 2.91
C ALA A 39 -4.64 1.24 1.77
N ALA A 40 -4.72 -0.10 1.88
CA ALA A 40 -4.24 -1.02 0.85
C ALA A 40 -5.06 -0.91 -0.44
N THR A 41 -6.38 -0.85 -0.31
CA THR A 41 -7.30 -0.64 -1.43
C THR A 41 -7.00 0.67 -2.17
N VAL A 42 -6.78 1.76 -1.42
CA VAL A 42 -6.42 3.06 -2.03
C VAL A 42 -5.05 3.00 -2.71
N ALA A 43 -4.06 2.33 -2.10
CA ALA A 43 -2.74 2.22 -2.70
C ALA A 43 -2.74 1.48 -4.04
N LEU A 44 -3.55 0.42 -4.17
CA LEU A 44 -3.73 -0.29 -5.45
C LEU A 44 -4.46 0.58 -6.48
N TYR A 45 -5.45 1.36 -6.06
CA TYR A 45 -6.10 2.31 -6.97
C TYR A 45 -5.12 3.38 -7.46
N GLU A 46 -4.29 3.93 -6.58
CA GLU A 46 -3.28 4.94 -6.95
C GLU A 46 -2.21 4.38 -7.90
N GLU A 47 -1.81 3.12 -7.72
CA GLU A 47 -0.95 2.41 -8.67
C GLU A 47 -1.63 2.25 -10.04
N LEU A 48 -2.91 1.86 -10.07
CA LEU A 48 -3.66 1.71 -11.32
C LEU A 48 -3.86 3.05 -12.04
N ALA A 49 -4.10 4.12 -11.28
CA ALA A 49 -4.35 5.46 -11.81
C ALA A 49 -3.08 6.15 -12.35
N LEU A 50 -1.88 5.64 -12.04
CA LEU A 50 -0.63 6.22 -12.49
C LEU A 50 -0.51 6.14 -14.02
N ALA A 51 -0.25 7.29 -14.66
CA ALA A 51 0.04 7.39 -16.09
C ALA A 51 0.98 8.57 -16.41
N PRO A 52 2.03 8.38 -17.24
CA PRO A 52 2.44 7.12 -17.88
C PRO A 52 2.93 6.07 -16.88
N LYS A 53 2.75 4.79 -17.22
CA LYS A 53 3.18 3.66 -16.40
C LYS A 53 3.82 2.60 -17.30
N PRO A 54 5.17 2.54 -17.42
CA PRO A 54 5.80 1.84 -18.53
C PRO A 54 5.41 0.36 -18.69
N GLY A 55 4.74 0.05 -19.82
CA GLY A 55 4.29 -1.30 -20.17
C GLY A 55 3.16 -1.90 -19.32
N LEU A 56 2.72 -1.22 -18.26
CA LEU A 56 1.67 -1.69 -17.35
C LEU A 56 0.30 -1.13 -17.74
N VAL A 57 -0.76 -1.82 -17.33
CA VAL A 57 -2.15 -1.39 -17.48
C VAL A 57 -2.42 -0.14 -16.64
N SER A 58 -3.11 0.85 -17.20
CA SER A 58 -3.64 2.01 -16.46
C SER A 58 -5.09 2.29 -16.89
N PHE A 59 -5.66 3.41 -16.44
CA PHE A 59 -6.92 3.90 -17.02
C PHE A 59 -6.76 4.49 -18.42
N VAL A 60 -5.52 4.77 -18.86
CA VAL A 60 -5.28 5.30 -20.21
C VAL A 60 -5.25 4.19 -21.25
N ASP A 61 -4.59 3.07 -20.95
CA ASP A 61 -4.41 1.96 -21.89
C ASP A 61 -4.09 0.62 -21.20
N ARG A 62 -3.97 -0.43 -22.01
CA ARG A 62 -3.67 -1.81 -21.60
C ARG A 62 -2.17 -2.09 -21.42
N GLY A 63 -1.30 -1.12 -21.66
CA GLY A 63 0.14 -1.33 -21.73
C GLY A 63 0.50 -2.49 -22.64
N SER A 64 1.32 -3.40 -22.13
CA SER A 64 1.81 -4.59 -22.84
C SER A 64 0.85 -5.80 -22.80
N HIS A 65 -0.40 -5.61 -22.39
CA HIS A 65 -1.39 -6.67 -22.23
C HIS A 65 -2.48 -6.61 -23.31
N HIS A 66 -3.05 -7.77 -23.61
CA HIS A 66 -4.18 -7.90 -24.54
C HIS A 66 -5.44 -8.44 -23.86
N ASP A 67 -5.27 -9.09 -22.70
CA ASP A 67 -6.26 -9.81 -21.92
C ASP A 67 -6.81 -8.99 -20.74
N MET A 68 -6.23 -7.84 -20.41
CA MET A 68 -6.64 -7.01 -19.27
C MET A 68 -6.59 -5.51 -19.57
N ASP A 69 -7.39 -4.76 -18.81
CA ASP A 69 -7.51 -3.31 -18.86
C ASP A 69 -7.87 -2.74 -17.47
N GLY A 70 -7.99 -1.40 -17.38
CA GLY A 70 -8.33 -0.72 -16.14
C GLY A 70 -9.65 -1.21 -15.51
N ALA A 71 -10.66 -1.58 -16.32
CA ALA A 71 -11.91 -2.12 -15.81
C ALA A 71 -11.70 -3.49 -15.15
N THR A 72 -10.86 -4.34 -15.74
CA THR A 72 -10.47 -5.64 -15.17
C THR A 72 -9.73 -5.49 -13.84
N PHE A 73 -8.82 -4.51 -13.75
CA PHE A 73 -8.15 -4.17 -12.50
C PHE A 73 -9.12 -3.62 -11.44
N LEU A 74 -10.11 -2.81 -11.81
CA LEU A 74 -11.13 -2.34 -10.88
C LEU A 74 -11.97 -3.50 -10.32
N ARG A 75 -12.41 -4.45 -11.15
CA ARG A 75 -13.13 -5.66 -10.67
C ARG A 75 -12.30 -6.44 -9.66
N SER A 76 -11.01 -6.62 -9.97
CA SER A 76 -10.04 -7.25 -9.07
C SER A 76 -9.93 -6.52 -7.72
N LEU A 77 -9.75 -5.19 -7.74
CA LEU A 77 -9.65 -4.36 -6.54
C LEU A 77 -10.93 -4.47 -5.68
N PHE A 78 -12.11 -4.45 -6.31
CA PHE A 78 -13.37 -4.63 -5.59
C PHE A 78 -13.49 -6.02 -4.93
N ALA A 79 -12.98 -7.08 -5.57
CA ALA A 79 -12.96 -8.43 -5.01
C ALA A 79 -11.96 -8.58 -3.84
N LEU A 80 -10.88 -7.79 -3.85
CA LEU A 80 -9.80 -7.84 -2.85
C LEU A 80 -10.01 -6.90 -1.65
N ARG A 81 -10.90 -5.91 -1.71
CA ARG A 81 -11.08 -4.92 -0.62
C ARG A 81 -11.29 -5.53 0.77
N GLY A 82 -12.03 -6.63 0.86
CA GLY A 82 -12.29 -7.34 2.12
C GLY A 82 -11.11 -8.19 2.59
N TYR A 83 -10.28 -8.66 1.65
CA TYR A 83 -9.11 -9.47 1.96
C TYR A 83 -8.09 -8.70 2.80
N PHE A 84 -7.77 -7.46 2.44
CA PHE A 84 -6.76 -6.69 3.18
C PHE A 84 -7.18 -6.41 4.64
N VAL A 85 -8.49 -6.30 4.91
CA VAL A 85 -9.01 -6.21 6.28
C VAL A 85 -8.86 -7.54 7.01
N ALA A 86 -9.21 -8.65 6.35
CA ALA A 86 -9.12 -9.99 6.93
C ALA A 86 -7.68 -10.37 7.29
N ILE A 87 -6.72 -10.14 6.38
CA ILE A 87 -5.32 -10.48 6.63
C ILE A 87 -4.67 -9.58 7.67
N ALA A 88 -5.07 -8.30 7.76
CA ALA A 88 -4.65 -7.42 8.85
C ALA A 88 -5.18 -7.89 10.21
N ARG A 89 -6.40 -8.45 10.28
CA ARG A 89 -6.95 -9.06 11.51
C ARG A 89 -6.15 -10.29 11.92
N LEU A 90 -5.87 -11.19 10.99
CA LEU A 90 -5.03 -12.36 11.25
C LEU A 90 -3.64 -11.95 11.79
N GLY A 91 -3.08 -10.88 11.25
CA GLY A 91 -1.85 -10.29 11.78
C GLY A 91 -1.99 -9.77 13.21
N ALA A 92 -3.06 -9.03 13.51
CA ALA A 92 -3.36 -8.52 14.86
C ALA A 92 -3.57 -9.65 15.89
N GLU A 93 -4.13 -10.78 15.45
CA GLU A 93 -4.36 -11.99 16.25
C GLU A 93 -3.09 -12.85 16.40
N GLY A 94 -1.97 -12.48 15.75
CA GLY A 94 -0.73 -13.26 15.79
C GLY A 94 -0.83 -14.61 15.07
N ALA A 95 -1.69 -14.73 14.06
CA ALA A 95 -1.94 -15.98 13.38
C ALA A 95 -0.66 -16.54 12.70
N ALA A 96 -0.52 -17.87 12.74
CA ALA A 96 0.57 -18.56 12.08
C ALA A 96 0.52 -18.40 10.55
N PHE A 97 1.67 -18.55 9.90
CA PHE A 97 1.81 -18.37 8.45
C PHE A 97 0.80 -19.16 7.60
N PRO A 98 0.46 -20.43 7.91
CA PRO A 98 -0.55 -21.17 7.14
C PRO A 98 -1.93 -20.50 7.06
N ALA A 99 -2.34 -19.77 8.11
CA ALA A 99 -3.60 -19.02 8.09
C ALA A 99 -3.53 -17.81 7.14
N LEU A 100 -2.39 -17.11 7.10
CA LEU A 100 -2.16 -16.04 6.11
C LEU A 100 -2.15 -16.59 4.69
N GLU A 101 -1.49 -17.73 4.48
CA GLU A 101 -1.42 -18.41 3.19
C GLU A 101 -2.82 -18.83 2.71
N ALA A 102 -3.64 -19.46 3.55
CA ALA A 102 -5.02 -19.81 3.22
C ALA A 102 -5.89 -18.58 2.91
N CYS A 103 -5.73 -17.50 3.68
CA CYS A 103 -6.42 -16.23 3.43
C CYS A 103 -6.06 -15.63 2.06
N GLY A 104 -4.76 -15.65 1.71
CA GLY A 104 -4.25 -15.22 0.41
C GLY A 104 -4.79 -16.07 -0.75
N GLN A 105 -4.74 -17.40 -0.63
CA GLN A 105 -5.26 -18.32 -1.65
C GLN A 105 -6.76 -18.10 -1.91
N ALA A 106 -7.56 -17.91 -0.86
CA ALA A 106 -8.98 -17.59 -1.00
C ALA A 106 -9.20 -16.22 -1.69
N ALA A 107 -8.34 -15.24 -1.43
CA ALA A 107 -8.39 -13.94 -2.09
C ALA A 107 -8.01 -14.03 -3.58
N GLU A 108 -6.98 -14.79 -3.92
CA GLU A 108 -6.61 -15.07 -5.31
C GLU A 108 -7.76 -15.76 -6.07
N ALA A 109 -8.41 -16.76 -5.46
CA ALA A 109 -9.55 -17.44 -6.07
C ALA A 109 -10.72 -16.48 -6.35
N ARG A 110 -11.08 -15.63 -5.38
CA ARG A 110 -12.11 -14.59 -5.57
C ARG A 110 -11.73 -13.58 -6.64
N MET A 111 -10.46 -13.16 -6.67
CA MET A 111 -9.94 -12.25 -7.67
C MET A 111 -10.10 -12.85 -9.07
N LEU A 112 -9.64 -14.09 -9.27
CA LEU A 112 -9.76 -14.78 -10.56
C LEU A 112 -11.22 -14.96 -10.99
N ALA A 113 -12.11 -15.31 -10.06
CA ALA A 113 -13.54 -15.42 -10.38
C ALA A 113 -14.11 -14.07 -10.86
N ALA A 114 -13.76 -12.96 -10.19
CA ALA A 114 -14.23 -11.62 -10.57
C ALA A 114 -13.60 -11.09 -11.87
N THR A 115 -12.44 -11.61 -12.27
CA THR A 115 -11.72 -11.20 -13.48
C THR A 115 -11.85 -12.20 -14.64
N GLY A 116 -12.69 -13.23 -14.52
CA GLY A 116 -12.84 -14.23 -15.59
C GLY A 116 -11.58 -15.07 -15.83
N GLY A 117 -10.82 -15.35 -14.76
CA GLY A 117 -9.58 -16.12 -14.80
C GLY A 117 -8.32 -15.29 -15.08
N ILE A 118 -8.47 -13.98 -15.32
CA ILE A 118 -7.34 -13.10 -15.67
C ILE A 118 -6.54 -12.74 -14.41
N ASN A 119 -5.23 -12.99 -14.46
CA ASN A 119 -4.32 -12.69 -13.37
C ASN A 119 -3.99 -11.20 -13.32
N THR A 120 -4.44 -10.49 -12.29
CA THR A 120 -4.19 -9.05 -12.08
C THR A 120 -3.28 -8.84 -10.87
N HIS A 121 -3.85 -8.66 -9.67
CA HIS A 121 -3.16 -8.29 -8.43
C HIS A 121 -2.61 -9.49 -7.64
N ARG A 122 -2.28 -10.63 -8.27
CA ARG A 122 -1.83 -11.81 -7.51
C ARG A 122 -0.55 -11.53 -6.71
N GLY A 123 0.41 -10.81 -7.28
CA GLY A 123 1.63 -10.45 -6.56
C GLY A 123 1.35 -9.49 -5.40
N ALA A 124 0.49 -8.48 -5.60
CA ALA A 124 0.01 -7.61 -4.53
C ALA A 124 -0.75 -8.36 -3.43
N VAL A 125 -1.56 -9.38 -3.75
CA VAL A 125 -2.18 -10.24 -2.72
C VAL A 125 -1.10 -10.81 -1.80
N PHE A 126 0.02 -11.28 -2.35
CA PHE A 126 1.12 -11.79 -1.55
C PHE A 126 1.89 -10.69 -0.81
N SER A 127 2.48 -9.72 -1.52
CA SER A 127 3.38 -8.73 -0.93
C SER A 127 2.65 -7.75 0.00
N LEU A 128 1.63 -7.06 -0.50
CA LEU A 128 0.84 -6.11 0.27
C LEU A 128 0.00 -6.81 1.34
N GLY A 129 -0.44 -8.04 1.11
CA GLY A 129 -1.10 -8.87 2.13
C GLY A 129 -0.22 -9.14 3.35
N LEU A 130 1.03 -9.57 3.14
CA LEU A 130 1.99 -9.79 4.23
C LEU A 130 2.29 -8.50 5.01
N LEU A 131 2.41 -7.37 4.31
CA LEU A 131 2.61 -6.07 4.96
C LEU A 131 1.38 -5.63 5.75
N CYS A 132 0.16 -5.91 5.27
CA CYS A 132 -1.08 -5.67 6.02
C CYS A 132 -1.13 -6.53 7.29
N ALA A 133 -0.74 -7.80 7.24
CA ALA A 133 -0.62 -8.65 8.43
C ALA A 133 0.38 -8.06 9.42
N ALA A 134 1.57 -7.67 8.96
CA ALA A 134 2.60 -7.06 9.80
C ALA A 134 2.15 -5.72 10.41
N GLY A 135 1.41 -4.90 9.66
CA GLY A 135 0.78 -3.68 10.17
C GLY A 135 -0.26 -3.95 11.24
N GLY A 136 -1.09 -5.00 11.06
CA GLY A 136 -2.05 -5.44 12.07
C GLY A 136 -1.37 -5.90 13.36
N ALA A 137 -0.30 -6.70 13.23
CA ALA A 137 0.51 -7.15 14.37
C ALA A 137 1.20 -5.99 15.10
N ALA A 138 1.70 -4.99 14.37
CA ALA A 138 2.29 -3.79 14.96
C ALA A 138 1.25 -2.98 15.75
N ALA A 139 0.08 -2.73 15.14
CA ALA A 139 -1.01 -1.99 15.78
C ALA A 139 -1.53 -2.70 17.06
N ALA A 140 -1.70 -4.03 17.01
CA ALA A 140 -2.13 -4.81 18.17
C ALA A 140 -1.14 -4.76 19.34
N ALA A 141 0.15 -4.62 19.03
CA ALA A 141 1.20 -4.46 20.02
C ALA A 141 1.41 -3.01 20.51
N GLY A 142 0.59 -2.06 20.05
CA GLY A 142 0.74 -0.64 20.39
C GLY A 142 1.99 0.01 19.79
N GLU A 143 2.60 -0.60 18.77
CA GLU A 143 3.77 -0.05 18.09
C GLU A 143 3.36 1.04 17.08
N ALA A 144 4.25 2.00 16.84
CA ALA A 144 4.06 2.97 15.77
C ALA A 144 4.00 2.26 14.40
N LEU A 145 3.08 2.68 13.53
CA LEU A 145 2.94 2.18 12.15
C LEU A 145 4.02 2.73 11.20
N SER A 146 5.28 2.74 11.64
CA SER A 146 6.40 3.16 10.82
C SER A 146 6.85 2.04 9.87
N PRO A 147 7.46 2.37 8.71
CA PRO A 147 8.01 1.35 7.81
C PRO A 147 8.98 0.38 8.51
N ALA A 148 9.84 0.91 9.40
CA ALA A 148 10.80 0.10 10.14
C ALA A 148 10.11 -0.89 11.10
N ALA A 149 9.09 -0.44 11.84
CA ALA A 149 8.33 -1.31 12.75
C ALA A 149 7.59 -2.42 12.00
N ILE A 150 6.96 -2.08 10.86
CA ILE A 150 6.26 -3.06 10.01
C ILE A 150 7.24 -4.09 9.44
N ARG A 151 8.40 -3.67 8.93
CA ARG A 151 9.44 -4.59 8.43
C ARG A 151 9.94 -5.51 9.54
N ALA A 152 10.17 -4.97 10.75
CA ALA A 152 10.61 -5.74 11.90
C ALA A 152 9.55 -6.77 12.36
N ARG A 153 8.27 -6.39 12.38
CA ARG A 153 7.15 -7.30 12.70
C ARG A 153 7.06 -8.45 11.69
N LEU A 154 7.17 -8.17 10.39
CA LEU A 154 7.19 -9.19 9.35
C LEU A 154 8.30 -10.23 9.61
N ARG A 155 9.54 -9.76 9.82
CA ARG A 155 10.70 -10.61 10.10
C ARG A 155 10.50 -11.45 11.36
N ARG A 156 10.04 -10.82 12.45
CA ARG A 156 9.88 -11.47 13.74
C ARG A 156 8.78 -12.54 13.76
N HIS A 157 7.63 -12.29 13.13
CA HIS A 157 6.48 -13.19 13.22
C HIS A 157 6.45 -14.27 12.14
N TRP A 158 6.90 -13.95 10.93
CA TRP A 158 6.79 -14.87 9.79
C TRP A 158 8.12 -15.10 9.06
N GLY A 159 9.23 -14.53 9.53
CA GLY A 159 10.54 -14.69 8.88
C GLY A 159 10.92 -16.14 8.66
N GLU A 160 10.89 -16.98 9.71
CA GLU A 160 11.21 -18.41 9.60
C GLU A 160 10.30 -19.15 8.60
N ALA A 161 8.98 -18.91 8.67
CA ALA A 161 8.03 -19.53 7.76
C ALA A 161 8.22 -19.08 6.30
N LEU A 162 8.61 -17.81 6.08
CA LEU A 162 8.93 -17.29 4.75
C LEU A 162 10.26 -17.85 4.22
N GLN A 163 11.25 -18.05 5.11
CA GLN A 163 12.51 -18.73 4.79
C GLN A 163 12.25 -20.19 4.39
N ALA A 164 11.35 -20.90 5.07
CA ALA A 164 10.93 -22.24 4.65
C ALA A 164 10.14 -22.21 3.33
N ARG A 165 9.28 -21.20 3.13
CA ARG A 165 8.48 -21.05 1.90
C ARG A 165 9.36 -20.85 0.67
N ARG A 166 10.43 -20.08 0.73
CA ARG A 166 11.27 -19.77 -0.45
C ARG A 166 11.89 -21.02 -1.07
N LEU A 167 12.07 -22.09 -0.28
CA LEU A 167 12.60 -23.36 -0.73
C LEU A 167 11.57 -24.21 -1.50
N ARG A 168 10.28 -23.85 -1.46
CA ARG A 168 9.24 -24.57 -2.20
C ARG A 168 9.39 -24.31 -3.70
N PRO A 169 9.28 -25.33 -4.56
CA PRO A 169 9.41 -25.16 -6.00
C PRO A 169 8.31 -24.23 -6.53
N PRO A 170 8.65 -23.29 -7.44
CA PRO A 170 7.66 -22.38 -8.01
C PRO A 170 6.68 -23.15 -8.89
N ARG A 171 5.39 -22.83 -8.78
CA ARG A 171 4.32 -23.39 -9.62
C ARG A 171 3.78 -22.41 -10.66
N LEU A 172 4.06 -21.13 -10.49
CA LEU A 172 3.56 -20.08 -11.36
C LEU A 172 4.55 -19.78 -12.49
N PRO A 173 4.08 -19.41 -13.70
CA PRO A 173 4.95 -19.13 -14.84
C PRO A 173 6.08 -18.13 -14.55
N GLY A 174 5.79 -17.04 -13.84
CA GLY A 174 6.81 -16.06 -13.44
C GLY A 174 7.88 -16.65 -12.53
N GLY A 175 7.49 -17.44 -11.52
CA GLY A 175 8.44 -18.11 -10.63
C GLY A 175 9.30 -19.15 -11.36
N LEU A 176 8.71 -19.90 -12.29
CA LEU A 176 9.44 -20.83 -13.15
C LEU A 176 10.45 -20.10 -14.06
N ALA A 177 10.07 -18.95 -14.61
CA ALA A 177 10.97 -18.11 -15.41
C ALA A 177 12.13 -17.56 -14.56
N ALA A 178 11.86 -17.06 -13.35
CA ALA A 178 12.88 -16.60 -12.43
C ALA A 178 13.87 -17.71 -12.06
N GLN A 179 13.36 -18.91 -11.73
CA GLN A 179 14.19 -20.08 -11.42
C GLN A 179 15.10 -20.48 -12.59
N ARG A 180 14.55 -20.56 -13.81
CA ARG A 180 15.31 -20.90 -15.03
C ARG A 180 16.44 -19.93 -15.33
N LEU A 181 16.28 -18.66 -14.95
CA LEU A 181 17.25 -17.59 -15.20
C LEU A 181 18.16 -17.29 -13.99
N GLY A 182 18.04 -18.05 -12.89
CA GLY A 182 18.82 -17.83 -11.67
C GLY A 182 18.53 -16.50 -10.98
N LEU A 183 17.30 -15.99 -11.10
CA LEU A 183 16.85 -14.72 -10.54
C LEU A 183 16.15 -14.91 -9.20
N ARG A 184 16.16 -13.87 -8.35
CA ARG A 184 15.39 -13.86 -7.10
C ARG A 184 13.88 -13.78 -7.41
N SER A 185 13.09 -14.51 -6.63
CA SER A 185 11.64 -14.58 -6.73
C SER A 185 10.95 -13.65 -5.73
N ALA A 186 9.63 -13.46 -5.87
CA ALA A 186 8.82 -12.78 -4.85
C ALA A 186 8.90 -13.46 -3.47
N SER A 187 9.11 -14.79 -3.44
CA SER A 187 9.32 -15.52 -2.18
C SER A 187 10.66 -15.17 -1.54
N ASP A 188 11.71 -14.95 -2.33
CA ASP A 188 13.02 -14.52 -1.83
C ASP A 188 12.94 -13.09 -1.28
N GLU A 189 12.28 -12.18 -2.01
CA GLU A 189 12.00 -10.83 -1.50
C GLU A 189 11.26 -10.89 -0.17
N ALA A 190 10.19 -11.69 -0.05
CA ALA A 190 9.44 -11.80 1.20
C ALA A 190 10.27 -12.41 2.34
N ALA A 191 11.07 -13.45 2.07
CA ALA A 191 11.93 -14.09 3.05
C ALA A 191 12.98 -13.13 3.63
N ASP A 192 13.49 -12.21 2.81
CA ASP A 192 14.43 -11.18 3.22
C ASP A 192 13.73 -9.87 3.65
N ALA A 193 12.41 -9.92 3.85
CA ALA A 193 11.56 -8.81 4.26
C ALA A 193 11.64 -7.57 3.34
N PHE A 194 11.50 -7.84 2.04
CA PHE A 194 11.34 -6.92 0.92
C PHE A 194 12.44 -5.84 0.82
N PRO A 195 13.72 -6.21 0.68
CA PRO A 195 14.81 -5.24 0.58
C PRO A 195 14.58 -4.22 -0.54
N VAL A 196 14.09 -4.63 -1.72
CA VAL A 196 13.84 -3.67 -2.81
C VAL A 196 12.82 -2.61 -2.40
N LEU A 197 11.75 -3.01 -1.72
CA LEU A 197 10.70 -2.11 -1.25
C LEU A 197 11.25 -1.06 -0.26
N PHE A 198 11.95 -1.54 0.77
CA PHE A 198 12.37 -0.68 1.89
C PHE A 198 13.64 0.12 1.60
N ASP A 199 14.53 -0.41 0.76
CA ASP A 199 15.86 0.15 0.54
C ASP A 199 15.94 0.95 -0.78
N HIS A 200 14.97 0.77 -1.71
CA HIS A 200 14.93 1.48 -3.00
C HIS A 200 13.58 2.16 -3.30
N THR A 201 12.47 1.41 -3.31
CA THR A 201 11.17 1.92 -3.76
C THR A 201 10.64 3.04 -2.84
N LEU A 202 10.53 2.75 -1.54
CA LEU A 202 10.01 3.69 -0.56
C LEU A 202 10.92 4.92 -0.38
N PRO A 203 12.26 4.78 -0.26
CA PRO A 203 13.15 5.94 -0.20
C PRO A 203 13.04 6.85 -1.43
N THR A 204 12.95 6.28 -2.64
CA THR A 204 12.78 7.08 -3.87
C THR A 204 11.47 7.85 -3.86
N LEU A 205 10.37 7.21 -3.45
CA LEU A 205 9.06 7.86 -3.34
C LEU A 205 9.09 9.04 -2.35
N GLN A 206 9.70 8.84 -1.19
CA GLN A 206 9.84 9.86 -0.15
C GLN A 206 10.76 11.00 -0.59
N ALA A 207 11.90 10.69 -1.21
CA ALA A 207 12.84 11.69 -1.74
C ALA A 207 12.20 12.56 -2.84
N GLY A 208 11.43 11.95 -3.74
CA GLY A 208 10.68 12.68 -4.76
C GLY A 208 9.71 13.70 -4.16
N ARG A 209 8.98 13.32 -3.10
CA ARG A 209 8.09 14.24 -2.38
C ARG A 209 8.83 15.33 -1.63
N ALA A 210 9.94 14.99 -0.96
CA ALA A 210 10.77 15.96 -0.26
C ALA A 210 11.35 17.02 -1.22
N ARG A 211 11.60 16.65 -2.48
CA ARG A 211 11.98 17.55 -3.58
C ARG A 211 10.81 18.34 -4.18
N GLY A 212 9.58 18.15 -3.69
CA GLY A 212 8.40 18.84 -4.20
C GLY A 212 7.84 18.29 -5.52
N LEU A 213 8.20 17.06 -5.92
CA LEU A 213 7.57 16.44 -7.08
C LEU A 213 6.07 16.24 -6.84
N ASP A 214 5.28 16.40 -7.89
CA ASP A 214 3.87 16.05 -7.84
C ASP A 214 3.70 14.54 -7.54
N PRO A 215 2.55 14.14 -6.97
CA PRO A 215 2.35 12.76 -6.55
C PRO A 215 2.49 11.70 -7.66
N ALA A 216 2.20 12.04 -8.92
CA ALA A 216 2.34 11.09 -10.03
C ALA A 216 3.82 10.94 -10.43
N SER A 217 4.56 12.04 -10.52
CA SER A 217 6.00 12.03 -10.81
C SER A 217 6.81 11.28 -9.75
N ALA A 218 6.53 11.51 -8.46
CA ALA A 218 7.23 10.78 -7.39
C ALA A 218 6.97 9.26 -7.42
N ARG A 219 5.74 8.85 -7.75
CA ARG A 219 5.39 7.42 -7.92
C ARG A 219 6.02 6.80 -9.15
N LEU A 220 6.10 7.55 -10.26
CA LEU A 220 6.77 7.09 -11.47
C LEU A 220 8.26 6.88 -11.23
N ASP A 221 8.94 7.82 -10.57
CA ASP A 221 10.36 7.67 -10.23
C ASP A 221 10.57 6.48 -9.28
N ALA A 222 9.69 6.28 -8.29
CA ALA A 222 9.75 5.11 -7.41
C ALA A 222 9.52 3.78 -8.15
N LEU A 223 8.57 3.74 -9.09
CA LEU A 223 8.35 2.59 -9.96
C LEU A 223 9.61 2.26 -10.76
N LEU A 224 10.22 3.27 -11.39
CA LEU A 224 11.41 3.07 -12.21
C LEU A 224 12.65 2.71 -11.37
N ALA A 225 12.78 3.25 -10.16
CA ALA A 225 13.84 2.85 -9.23
C ALA A 225 13.68 1.37 -8.83
N THR A 226 12.44 0.90 -8.72
CA THR A 226 12.13 -0.51 -8.49
C THR A 226 12.49 -1.36 -9.71
N VAL A 227 12.08 -0.96 -10.92
CA VAL A 227 12.41 -1.65 -12.17
C VAL A 227 13.92 -1.76 -12.39
N ALA A 228 14.67 -0.73 -12.00
CA ALA A 228 16.13 -0.67 -12.16
C ALA A 228 16.90 -1.77 -11.40
N VAL A 229 16.32 -2.32 -10.33
CA VAL A 229 17.01 -3.25 -9.42
C VAL A 229 16.26 -4.57 -9.20
N LEU A 230 14.93 -4.61 -9.30
CA LEU A 230 14.14 -5.81 -9.02
C LEU A 230 14.37 -6.90 -10.07
N ASP A 231 14.55 -8.13 -9.62
CA ASP A 231 14.47 -9.33 -10.45
C ASP A 231 12.99 -9.61 -10.80
N ASP A 232 12.40 -8.75 -11.65
CA ASP A 232 10.97 -8.82 -11.94
C ASP A 232 10.63 -10.06 -12.79
N SER A 233 10.00 -11.03 -12.13
CA SER A 233 9.58 -12.29 -12.77
C SER A 233 8.61 -12.11 -13.95
N ASN A 234 7.85 -11.00 -14.04
CA ASN A 234 7.00 -10.72 -15.18
C ASN A 234 7.79 -10.24 -16.39
N LEU A 235 8.84 -9.44 -16.17
CA LEU A 235 9.78 -9.07 -17.22
C LEU A 235 10.56 -10.29 -17.71
N ALA A 236 11.06 -11.10 -16.77
CA ALA A 236 11.75 -12.36 -17.06
C ALA A 236 10.87 -13.32 -17.89
N LEU A 237 9.59 -13.47 -17.53
CA LEU A 237 8.65 -14.32 -18.26
C LEU A 237 8.40 -13.83 -19.70
N ARG A 238 8.28 -12.51 -19.90
CA ARG A 238 7.88 -11.92 -21.19
C ARG A 238 9.04 -11.69 -22.15
N GLY A 239 10.18 -11.28 -21.62
CA GLY A 239 11.35 -10.89 -22.42
C GLY A 239 12.63 -11.66 -22.11
N GLY A 240 12.58 -12.65 -21.24
CA GLY A 240 13.77 -13.38 -20.79
C GLY A 240 14.76 -12.46 -20.08
N ARG A 241 16.02 -12.91 -20.01
CA ARG A 241 17.11 -12.15 -19.41
C ARG A 241 17.35 -10.82 -20.16
N ALA A 242 17.32 -10.84 -21.49
CA ALA A 242 17.54 -9.65 -22.31
C ALA A 242 16.48 -8.56 -22.07
N GLY A 243 15.20 -8.94 -21.97
CA GLY A 243 14.11 -7.99 -21.70
C GLY A 243 14.18 -7.39 -20.30
N LEU A 244 14.54 -8.21 -19.29
CA LEU A 244 14.77 -7.73 -17.93
C LEU A 244 15.94 -6.74 -17.88
N ASP A 245 17.09 -7.08 -18.48
CA ASP A 245 18.28 -6.25 -18.47
C ASP A 245 18.06 -4.93 -19.22
N TRP A 246 17.34 -4.97 -20.36
CA TRP A 246 16.94 -3.76 -21.08
C TRP A 246 16.03 -2.86 -20.24
N ALA A 247 15.00 -3.41 -19.59
CA ALA A 247 14.08 -2.64 -18.76
C ALA A 247 14.81 -1.96 -17.59
N ARG A 248 15.74 -2.69 -16.97
CA ARG A 248 16.62 -2.17 -15.90
C ARG A 248 17.49 -1.03 -16.39
N ALA A 249 18.13 -1.18 -17.54
CA ALA A 249 18.95 -0.12 -18.14
C ALA A 249 18.12 1.12 -18.46
N ALA A 250 17.00 0.94 -19.16
CA ALA A 250 16.12 2.04 -19.54
C ALA A 250 15.55 2.80 -18.33
N ALA A 251 15.26 2.10 -17.23
CA ALA A 251 14.84 2.73 -15.98
C ALA A 251 15.97 3.52 -15.32
N ARG A 252 17.20 2.98 -15.27
CA ARG A 252 18.38 3.70 -14.76
C ARG A 252 18.67 4.95 -15.58
N ASP A 253 18.64 4.84 -16.91
CA ASP A 253 18.90 5.97 -17.82
C ASP A 253 17.87 7.09 -17.63
N PHE A 254 16.59 6.72 -17.48
CA PHE A 254 15.53 7.69 -17.20
C PHE A 254 15.77 8.46 -15.90
N LEU A 255 16.14 7.75 -14.82
CA LEU A 255 16.41 8.35 -13.52
C LEU A 255 17.69 9.20 -13.54
N ALA A 256 18.77 8.69 -14.15
CA ALA A 256 20.05 9.40 -14.29
C ALA A 256 19.90 10.71 -15.08
N ALA A 257 18.99 10.76 -16.06
CA ALA A 257 18.68 11.99 -16.79
C ALA A 257 17.87 13.01 -15.96
N GLY A 258 17.49 12.71 -14.71
CA GLY A 258 16.76 13.62 -13.81
C GLY A 258 15.31 13.20 -13.52
N GLY A 259 14.92 11.97 -13.89
CA GLY A 259 13.61 11.41 -13.56
C GLY A 259 12.44 12.16 -14.19
N ALA A 260 11.26 12.01 -13.60
CA ALA A 260 10.01 12.61 -14.06
C ALA A 260 9.95 14.13 -13.83
N GLY A 261 10.69 14.64 -12.84
CA GLY A 261 10.70 16.06 -12.47
C GLY A 261 11.49 16.99 -13.38
N ARG A 262 12.26 16.47 -14.33
CA ARG A 262 13.05 17.30 -15.27
C ARG A 262 12.17 17.94 -16.35
N PRO A 263 12.62 19.03 -17.00
CA PRO A 263 11.99 19.52 -18.23
C PRO A 263 11.83 18.41 -19.28
N GLY A 264 10.61 18.20 -19.77
CA GLY A 264 10.30 17.12 -20.71
C GLY A 264 10.21 15.71 -20.10
N GLY A 265 10.37 15.54 -18.79
CA GLY A 265 10.34 14.25 -18.09
C GLY A 265 9.06 13.44 -18.35
N ARG A 266 7.90 14.11 -18.37
CA ARG A 266 6.61 13.47 -18.70
C ARG A 266 6.54 12.94 -20.14
N ALA A 267 7.08 13.69 -21.11
CA ALA A 267 7.13 13.24 -22.50
C ALA A 267 8.10 12.05 -22.67
N ALA A 268 9.26 12.11 -22.01
CA ALA A 268 10.21 11.00 -21.96
C ALA A 268 9.59 9.75 -21.30
N ALA A 269 8.79 9.91 -20.26
CA ALA A 269 8.11 8.80 -19.60
C ALA A 269 7.06 8.13 -20.50
N TRP A 270 6.32 8.91 -21.30
CA TRP A 270 5.42 8.36 -22.33
C TRP A 270 6.20 7.63 -23.44
N ALA A 271 7.34 8.16 -23.86
CA ALA A 271 8.21 7.48 -24.83
C ALA A 271 8.74 6.15 -24.26
N LEU A 272 9.18 6.16 -23.00
CA LEU A 272 9.61 4.95 -22.28
C LEU A 272 8.46 3.94 -22.16
N HIS A 273 7.25 4.40 -21.83
CA HIS A 273 6.08 3.54 -21.80
C HIS A 273 5.83 2.86 -23.15
N ARG A 274 5.81 3.61 -24.26
CA ARG A 274 5.66 3.03 -25.60
C ARG A 274 6.78 2.04 -25.93
N ALA A 275 8.02 2.31 -25.49
CA ALA A 275 9.14 1.40 -25.70
C ALA A 275 8.98 0.06 -24.97
N PHE A 276 8.40 0.07 -23.76
CA PHE A 276 8.00 -1.15 -23.04
C PHE A 276 6.88 -1.91 -23.77
N VAL A 277 5.84 -1.19 -24.22
CA VAL A 277 4.70 -1.78 -24.96
C VAL A 277 5.17 -2.45 -26.25
N ALA A 278 6.01 -1.78 -27.04
CA ALA A 278 6.56 -2.33 -28.28
C ALA A 278 7.36 -3.62 -28.05
N ARG A 279 7.97 -3.79 -26.87
CA ARG A 279 8.72 -4.99 -26.46
C ARG A 279 7.86 -6.01 -25.70
N ARG A 280 6.57 -5.72 -25.51
CA ARG A 280 5.63 -6.50 -24.68
C ARG A 280 6.13 -6.73 -23.25
N LEU A 281 6.89 -5.79 -22.70
CA LEU A 281 7.44 -5.85 -21.35
C LEU A 281 6.47 -5.23 -20.35
N SER A 282 6.22 -5.92 -19.24
CA SER A 282 5.33 -5.45 -18.17
C SER A 282 5.97 -5.73 -16.81
N PRO A 283 6.47 -4.72 -16.09
CA PRO A 283 7.09 -4.88 -14.77
C PRO A 283 6.05 -5.01 -13.65
N GLY A 284 5.31 -6.13 -13.63
CA GLY A 284 4.24 -6.37 -12.68
C GLY A 284 4.72 -6.49 -11.22
N GLY A 285 5.88 -7.08 -10.98
CA GLY A 285 6.44 -7.16 -9.63
C GLY A 285 6.81 -5.78 -9.09
N ALA A 286 7.34 -4.90 -9.94
CA ALA A 286 7.64 -3.53 -9.57
C ALA A 286 6.36 -2.71 -9.25
N ALA A 287 5.28 -2.95 -9.98
CA ALA A 287 3.97 -2.35 -9.68
C ALA A 287 3.44 -2.76 -8.29
N ASP A 288 3.55 -4.06 -7.95
CA ASP A 288 3.13 -4.56 -6.64
C ASP A 288 3.93 -3.89 -5.49
N LEU A 289 5.25 -3.70 -5.68
CA LEU A 289 6.09 -3.00 -4.69
C LEU A 289 5.81 -1.50 -4.64
N LEU A 290 5.46 -0.86 -5.75
CA LEU A 290 5.01 0.55 -5.75
C LEU A 290 3.74 0.71 -4.92
N ALA A 291 2.75 -0.18 -5.09
CA ALA A 291 1.54 -0.18 -4.29
C ALA A 291 1.86 -0.39 -2.80
N ALA A 292 2.78 -1.30 -2.48
CA ALA A 292 3.26 -1.50 -1.11
C ALA A 292 3.93 -0.24 -0.52
N ALA A 293 4.74 0.49 -1.29
CA ALA A 293 5.36 1.73 -0.85
C ALA A 293 4.33 2.83 -0.59
N CYS A 294 3.36 2.99 -1.49
CA CYS A 294 2.24 3.93 -1.31
C CYS A 294 1.41 3.60 -0.06
N TRP A 295 1.23 2.30 0.22
CA TRP A 295 0.58 1.85 1.45
C TRP A 295 1.37 2.22 2.70
N LEU A 296 2.68 1.94 2.73
CA LEU A 296 3.57 2.24 3.86
C LEU A 296 3.56 3.74 4.22
N GLU A 297 3.63 4.63 3.24
CA GLU A 297 3.51 6.07 3.50
C GLU A 297 2.14 6.47 4.07
N ARG A 298 1.07 5.85 3.56
CA ARG A 298 -0.30 6.14 4.01
C ARG A 298 -0.51 5.70 5.45
N VAL A 299 -0.07 4.50 5.82
CA VAL A 299 -0.22 3.99 7.19
C VAL A 299 0.71 4.73 8.17
N GLY A 300 1.88 5.16 7.72
CA GLY A 300 2.77 6.01 8.52
C GLY A 300 2.10 7.32 8.96
N ARG A 301 1.25 7.91 8.11
CA ARG A 301 0.44 9.09 8.47
C ARG A 301 -0.69 8.79 9.43
N LEU A 302 -1.30 7.60 9.34
CA LEU A 302 -2.33 7.17 10.29
C LEU A 302 -1.76 7.04 11.71
N GLY A 303 -0.51 6.58 11.83
CA GLY A 303 0.20 6.43 13.11
C GLY A 303 0.66 7.75 13.74
N GLN A 304 0.73 8.85 12.99
CA GLN A 304 1.19 10.16 13.49
C GLN A 304 0.07 11.03 14.08
N GLY A 305 -1.20 10.63 13.94
CA GLY A 305 -2.35 11.46 14.29
C GLY A 305 -2.50 12.66 13.34
N ALA A 306 -3.73 13.03 12.99
CA ALA A 306 -3.94 14.31 12.33
C ALA A 306 -3.48 15.43 13.29
N PRO A 307 -2.73 16.47 12.85
CA PRO A 307 -2.51 17.63 13.69
C PRO A 307 -3.88 18.19 14.08
N ALA A 308 -4.07 18.49 15.38
CA ALA A 308 -5.27 19.15 15.85
C ALA A 308 -5.49 20.41 14.99
N PRO A 309 -6.74 20.71 14.57
CA PRO A 309 -7.00 21.95 13.85
C PRO A 309 -6.48 23.10 14.71
N ALA A 310 -5.60 23.92 14.13
CA ALA A 310 -5.10 25.12 14.79
C ALA A 310 -6.31 25.89 15.33
N ALA A 311 -6.34 26.12 16.64
CA ALA A 311 -7.38 26.91 17.26
C ALA A 311 -7.48 28.23 16.51
N ALA A 312 -8.62 28.46 15.86
CA ALA A 312 -8.92 29.71 15.18
C ALA A 312 -8.64 30.84 16.19
N GLY A 313 -7.63 31.67 15.86
CA GLY A 313 -7.20 32.77 16.70
C GLY A 313 -8.40 33.62 17.10
N ALA A 314 -8.56 33.80 18.41
CA ALA A 314 -9.53 34.72 18.96
C ALA A 314 -9.33 36.09 18.30
N SER A 315 -10.37 36.55 17.61
CA SER A 315 -10.46 37.90 17.07
C SER A 315 -10.32 38.90 18.23
N PRO A 316 -9.44 39.91 18.14
CA PRO A 316 -9.34 40.91 19.19
C PRO A 316 -10.61 41.75 19.20
N ARG A 317 -11.36 41.67 20.30
CA ARG A 317 -12.41 42.64 20.62
C ARG A 317 -11.77 44.01 20.74
N ASN A 318 -12.16 44.92 19.86
CA ASN A 318 -11.85 46.33 19.96
C ASN A 318 -12.73 46.95 21.08
N PRO A 319 -12.17 47.57 22.14
CA PRO A 319 -12.93 48.49 22.95
C PRO A 319 -12.98 49.86 22.26
N ARG A 320 -14.06 50.57 22.58
CA ARG A 320 -14.52 51.86 22.04
C ARG A 320 -13.46 52.95 21.99
#